data_AF-A0A336N7T1-F1
#
_entry.id   AF-A0A336N7T1-F1
#
_cell.length_a   1.000
_cell.length_b   1.000
_cell.length_c   1.000
_cell.angle_alpha   90.00
_cell.angle_beta   90.00
_cell.angle_gamma   90.00
#
_symmetry.space_group_name_H-M   'P 1'
#
loop_
_entity.id
_entity.type
_entity.pdbx_description
1 polymer ?
#
loop_
_entity_poly.entity_id
_entity_poly.type
_entity_poly.pdbx_seq_one_letter_code
_entity_poly.pdbx_strand_id
1 'polypeptide(L)'
;MKQHIIQLSQSLIRRPSISPNDEGCQQHIAERLEKLGFQIEWMPFNDTLNLWAKHGSGEPVIAFAGHTDVVPTGDESQWTYPPFSAEIMDGMLYGRGAADMKGSLAAMIVAAEAYVKANPNHAGTIALLITSDEEAAAKDGTVRVVETLMARGEKITYCMVGEPSSSKNLGDVVKMVVAVRLQATSIFKAFKAMWHIHIWRKILFIKRRHSYKS
;
A
#
# COMPACT_ATOMS: atom_id res chain seq x y z
N MET A 1 18.11 9.99 -2.93
CA MET A 1 16.67 9.59 -2.96
C MET A 1 16.40 8.55 -4.05
N LYS A 2 16.54 8.88 -5.35
CA LYS A 2 16.29 7.93 -6.47
C LYS A 2 16.94 6.55 -6.30
N GLN A 3 18.22 6.51 -5.94
CA GLN A 3 18.94 5.24 -5.76
C GLN A 3 18.35 4.37 -4.63
N HIS A 4 17.90 4.96 -3.54
CA HIS A 4 17.28 4.23 -2.43
C HIS A 4 15.92 3.64 -2.82
N ILE A 5 15.15 4.36 -3.66
CA ILE A 5 13.89 3.85 -4.21
C ILE A 5 14.17 2.62 -5.05
N ILE A 6 15.10 2.71 -6.01
CA ILE A 6 15.46 1.59 -6.90
C ILE A 6 15.95 0.39 -6.08
N GLN A 7 16.84 0.61 -5.12
CA GLN A 7 17.37 -0.47 -4.27
C GLN A 7 16.27 -1.16 -3.45
N LEU A 8 15.35 -0.39 -2.86
CA LEU A 8 14.23 -0.95 -2.11
C LEU A 8 13.26 -1.68 -3.04
N SER A 9 12.93 -1.12 -4.21
CA SER A 9 12.10 -1.80 -5.21
C SER A 9 12.72 -3.14 -5.62
N GLN A 10 14.03 -3.17 -5.95
CA GLN A 10 14.71 -4.41 -6.31
C GLN A 10 14.71 -5.43 -5.16
N SER A 11 14.97 -4.98 -3.94
CA SER A 11 14.90 -5.82 -2.74
C SER A 11 13.52 -6.46 -2.62
N LEU A 12 12.45 -5.67 -2.72
CA LEU A 12 11.08 -6.18 -2.63
C LEU A 12 10.73 -7.12 -3.80
N ILE A 13 11.09 -6.78 -5.05
CA ILE A 13 10.78 -7.60 -6.23
C ILE A 13 11.45 -8.97 -6.16
N ARG A 14 12.66 -9.06 -5.59
CA ARG A 14 13.38 -10.34 -5.43
C ARG A 14 12.72 -11.33 -4.46
N ARG A 15 11.73 -10.89 -3.70
CA ARG A 15 10.92 -11.75 -2.83
C ARG A 15 9.70 -12.23 -3.61
N PRO A 16 9.56 -13.54 -3.86
CA PRO A 16 8.47 -14.11 -4.67
C PRO A 16 7.14 -14.15 -3.91
N SER A 17 6.68 -12.99 -3.45
CA SER A 17 5.52 -12.81 -2.57
C SER A 17 4.19 -13.00 -3.28
N ILE A 18 3.91 -14.20 -3.77
CA ILE A 18 2.64 -14.52 -4.41
C ILE A 18 1.54 -14.56 -3.34
N SER A 19 0.41 -13.87 -3.57
CA SER A 19 -0.68 -13.74 -2.58
C SER A 19 -1.09 -15.10 -1.99
N PRO A 20 -1.24 -15.24 -0.66
CA PRO A 20 -1.13 -14.20 0.37
C PRO A 20 0.28 -14.07 1.01
N ASN A 21 1.30 -14.73 0.46
CA ASN A 21 2.62 -14.84 1.10
C ASN A 21 3.42 -13.54 0.99
N ASP A 22 3.89 -13.02 2.12
CA ASP A 22 4.67 -11.77 2.17
C ASP A 22 6.16 -11.97 1.78
N GLU A 23 6.71 -13.18 1.96
CA GLU A 23 8.13 -13.50 1.71
C GLU A 23 9.12 -12.54 2.40
N GLY A 24 8.76 -12.01 3.57
CA GLY A 24 9.58 -11.11 4.37
C GLY A 24 9.70 -9.69 3.79
N CYS A 25 8.81 -9.28 2.89
CA CYS A 25 8.72 -7.90 2.41
C CYS A 25 8.38 -6.94 3.55
N GLN A 26 7.32 -7.20 4.31
CA GLN A 26 6.90 -6.33 5.42
C GLN A 26 7.96 -6.30 6.53
N GLN A 27 8.63 -7.42 6.81
CA GLN A 27 9.73 -7.45 7.80
C GLN A 27 10.87 -6.52 7.38
N HIS A 28 11.26 -6.58 6.10
CA HIS A 28 12.29 -5.69 5.56
C HIS A 28 11.89 -4.21 5.65
N ILE A 29 10.59 -3.91 5.49
CA ILE A 29 10.06 -2.55 5.59
C ILE A 29 10.03 -2.09 7.06
N ALA A 30 9.53 -2.93 7.97
CA ALA A 30 9.46 -2.64 9.39
C ALA A 30 10.84 -2.29 9.97
N GLU A 31 11.86 -3.10 9.71
CA GLU A 31 13.24 -2.87 10.19
C GLU A 31 13.84 -1.54 9.73
N ARG A 32 13.41 -1.04 8.57
CA ARG A 32 13.85 0.27 8.07
C ARG A 32 13.13 1.41 8.78
N LEU A 33 11.82 1.28 8.95
CA LEU A 33 10.97 2.27 9.58
C LEU A 33 11.26 2.39 11.10
N GLU A 34 11.51 1.28 11.79
CA GLU A 34 11.86 1.26 13.23
C GLU A 34 13.11 2.10 13.53
N LYS A 35 14.12 2.05 12.65
CA LYS A 35 15.36 2.84 12.79
C LYS A 35 15.11 4.34 12.75
N LEU A 36 13.96 4.77 12.24
CA LEU A 36 13.54 6.17 12.17
C LEU A 36 12.45 6.50 13.19
N GLY A 37 12.19 5.62 14.17
CA GLY A 37 11.24 5.87 15.24
C GLY A 37 9.78 5.60 14.88
N PHE A 38 9.50 4.90 13.78
CA PHE A 38 8.15 4.43 13.53
C PHE A 38 7.77 3.35 14.56
N GLN A 39 6.58 3.47 15.13
CA GLN A 39 5.92 2.44 15.90
C GLN A 39 5.33 1.41 14.94
N ILE A 40 5.77 0.16 15.06
CA ILE A 40 5.34 -0.95 14.23
C ILE A 40 4.29 -1.76 14.98
N GLU A 41 3.13 -1.94 14.35
CA GLU A 41 2.08 -2.83 14.82
C GLU A 41 1.80 -3.88 13.75
N TRP A 42 2.15 -5.13 14.08
CA TRP A 42 1.83 -6.29 13.26
C TRP A 42 0.37 -6.69 13.47
N MET A 43 -0.37 -6.86 12.37
CA MET A 43 -1.79 -7.24 12.37
C MET A 43 -2.02 -8.46 11.47
N PRO A 44 -1.53 -9.66 11.87
CA PRO A 44 -1.81 -10.88 11.14
C PRO A 44 -3.28 -11.31 11.29
N PHE A 45 -3.91 -11.69 10.20
CA PHE A 45 -5.25 -12.28 10.18
C PHE A 45 -5.22 -13.51 9.29
N ASN A 46 -5.42 -14.69 9.89
CA ASN A 46 -5.26 -15.99 9.20
C ASN A 46 -3.90 -16.04 8.46
N ASP A 47 -3.93 -16.30 7.15
CA ASP A 47 -2.74 -16.42 6.31
C ASP A 47 -2.24 -15.07 5.76
N THR A 48 -2.92 -13.97 6.07
CA THR A 48 -2.57 -12.62 5.58
C THR A 48 -1.80 -11.84 6.65
N LEU A 49 -0.64 -11.32 6.25
CA LEU A 49 0.15 -10.43 7.08
C LEU A 49 -0.20 -8.98 6.75
N ASN A 50 -0.45 -8.19 7.78
CA ASN A 50 -0.60 -6.74 7.64
C ASN A 50 0.31 -6.01 8.61
N LEU A 51 0.72 -4.82 8.19
CA LEU A 51 1.59 -3.94 8.94
C LEU A 51 0.96 -2.55 9.02
N TRP A 52 0.80 -2.06 10.25
CA TRP A 52 0.45 -0.68 10.55
C TRP A 52 1.66 -0.01 11.20
N ALA A 53 2.35 0.85 10.46
CA ALA A 53 3.52 1.58 10.95
C ALA A 53 3.20 3.07 11.09
N LYS A 54 3.55 3.71 12.22
CA LYS A 54 3.25 5.13 12.47
C LYS A 54 4.44 5.92 13.00
N HIS A 55 4.60 7.15 12.55
CA HIS A 55 5.50 8.13 13.15
C HIS A 55 4.74 9.42 13.47
N GLY A 56 5.07 10.04 14.61
CA GLY A 56 4.37 11.22 15.12
C GLY A 56 3.14 10.87 15.95
N SER A 57 2.30 11.86 16.21
CA SER A 57 1.11 11.69 17.04
C SER A 57 0.05 12.75 16.73
N GLY A 58 -1.21 12.43 17.04
CA GLY A 58 -2.34 13.33 16.80
C GLY A 58 -2.74 13.45 15.33
N GLU A 59 -3.59 14.43 15.06
CA GLU A 59 -4.17 14.70 13.74
C GLU A 59 -3.38 15.79 13.00
N PRO A 60 -3.37 15.78 11.65
CA PRO A 60 -3.99 14.76 10.79
C PRO A 60 -3.15 13.48 10.73
N VAL A 61 -3.81 12.33 10.59
CA VAL A 61 -3.21 11.04 10.24
C VAL A 61 -3.22 10.90 8.71
N ILE A 62 -2.03 10.92 8.11
CA ILE A 62 -1.82 10.69 6.67
C ILE A 62 -1.28 9.27 6.49
N ALA A 63 -2.09 8.39 5.92
CA ALA A 63 -1.71 7.02 5.64
C ALA A 63 -1.32 6.81 4.18
N PHE A 64 -0.22 6.10 3.95
CA PHE A 64 0.15 5.52 2.66
C PHE A 64 -0.22 4.05 2.66
N ALA A 65 -1.12 3.66 1.76
CA ALA A 65 -1.59 2.28 1.64
C ALA A 65 -0.97 1.59 0.43
N GLY A 66 -0.62 0.32 0.60
CA GLY A 66 -0.13 -0.52 -0.48
C GLY A 66 -0.08 -1.99 -0.09
N HIS A 67 0.37 -2.82 -1.02
CA HIS A 67 0.45 -4.25 -0.82
C HIS A 67 1.81 -4.82 -1.24
N THR A 68 2.23 -5.90 -0.59
CA THR A 68 3.50 -6.60 -0.88
C THR A 68 3.31 -7.79 -1.78
N ASP A 69 2.10 -8.34 -1.84
CA ASP A 69 1.80 -9.49 -2.67
C ASP A 69 1.76 -9.15 -4.15
N VAL A 70 1.95 -10.17 -4.97
CA VAL A 70 1.93 -10.09 -6.42
C VAL A 70 1.14 -11.26 -6.99
N VAL A 71 0.52 -11.05 -8.15
CA VAL A 71 -0.10 -12.16 -8.90
C VAL A 71 0.94 -13.18 -9.38
N PRO A 72 0.52 -14.44 -9.65
CA PRO A 72 1.39 -15.45 -10.23
C PRO A 72 2.14 -14.98 -11.49
N THR A 73 3.33 -15.53 -11.72
CA THR A 73 4.22 -15.14 -12.83
C THR A 73 3.77 -15.70 -14.17
N GLY A 74 2.94 -16.76 -14.16
CA GLY A 74 2.60 -17.52 -15.36
C GLY A 74 3.76 -18.43 -15.77
N ASP A 75 3.94 -18.64 -17.07
CA ASP A 75 5.06 -19.39 -17.61
C ASP A 75 6.34 -18.55 -17.61
N GLU A 76 7.30 -18.89 -16.75
CA GLU A 76 8.58 -18.19 -16.63
C GLU A 76 9.42 -18.21 -17.91
N SER A 77 9.21 -19.20 -18.81
CA SER A 77 9.92 -19.26 -20.09
C SER A 77 9.52 -18.14 -21.07
N GLN A 78 8.36 -17.51 -20.84
CA GLN A 78 7.88 -16.36 -21.62
C GLN A 78 8.48 -15.03 -21.15
N TRP A 79 9.22 -15.03 -20.05
CA TRP A 79 9.84 -13.83 -19.53
C TRP A 79 11.21 -13.60 -20.16
N THR A 80 11.46 -12.39 -20.66
CA THR A 80 12.80 -11.99 -21.13
C THR A 80 13.83 -11.98 -20.00
N TYR A 81 13.40 -11.60 -18.79
CA TYR A 81 14.20 -11.61 -17.57
C TYR A 81 13.42 -12.32 -16.48
N PRO A 82 14.04 -13.18 -15.65
CA PRO A 82 13.31 -13.92 -14.62
C PRO A 82 12.46 -12.99 -13.75
N PRO A 83 11.19 -13.34 -13.45
CA PRO A 83 10.22 -12.41 -12.87
C PRO A 83 10.65 -11.80 -11.53
N PHE A 84 11.48 -12.51 -10.75
CA PHE A 84 11.97 -12.06 -9.46
C PHE A 84 13.47 -11.68 -9.46
N SER A 85 14.07 -11.45 -10.62
CA SER A 85 15.48 -11.00 -10.73
C SER A 85 15.67 -9.52 -10.34
N ALA A 86 14.67 -8.69 -10.65
CA ALA A 86 14.69 -7.24 -10.52
C ALA A 86 15.79 -6.56 -11.37
N GLU A 87 15.94 -7.01 -12.62
CA GLU A 87 16.92 -6.47 -13.57
C GLU A 87 16.59 -5.05 -14.01
N ILE A 88 17.63 -4.25 -14.27
CA ILE A 88 17.49 -2.92 -14.86
C ILE A 88 18.11 -2.94 -16.26
N MET A 89 17.27 -2.79 -17.28
CA MET A 89 17.67 -2.83 -18.68
C MET A 89 17.11 -1.60 -19.38
N ASP A 90 17.97 -0.88 -20.12
CA ASP A 90 17.61 0.35 -20.84
C ASP A 90 16.87 1.40 -19.99
N GLY A 91 17.26 1.51 -18.72
CA GLY A 91 16.67 2.45 -17.76
C GLY A 91 15.33 2.02 -17.16
N MET A 92 14.85 0.81 -17.48
CA MET A 92 13.61 0.23 -17.00
C MET A 92 13.88 -0.90 -16.01
N LEU A 93 13.12 -0.94 -14.90
CA LEU A 93 13.17 -2.01 -13.91
C LEU A 93 12.18 -3.11 -14.29
N TYR A 94 12.69 -4.30 -14.57
CA TYR A 94 11.91 -5.47 -14.95
C TYR A 94 11.73 -6.41 -13.76
N GLY A 95 10.49 -6.86 -13.57
CA GLY A 95 10.14 -7.89 -12.60
C GLY A 95 8.66 -7.85 -12.22
N ARG A 96 8.16 -8.99 -11.73
CA ARG A 96 6.82 -9.09 -11.17
C ARG A 96 6.71 -8.17 -9.96
N GLY A 97 5.74 -7.27 -10.04
CA GLY A 97 5.47 -6.25 -9.04
C GLY A 97 6.29 -4.96 -9.17
N ALA A 98 7.13 -4.83 -10.21
CA ALA A 98 7.85 -3.58 -10.47
C ALA A 98 6.90 -2.39 -10.64
N ALA A 99 5.83 -2.58 -11.41
CA ALA A 99 4.75 -1.60 -11.56
C ALA A 99 3.68 -1.74 -10.47
N ASP A 100 3.32 -2.98 -10.11
CA ASP A 100 2.16 -3.29 -9.27
C ASP A 100 2.50 -4.14 -8.04
N MET A 101 2.80 -3.55 -6.88
CA MET A 101 3.03 -2.11 -6.67
C MET A 101 4.31 -1.84 -5.86
N LYS A 102 5.29 -2.73 -5.93
CA LYS A 102 6.55 -2.65 -5.15
C LYS A 102 7.40 -1.43 -5.52
N GLY A 103 7.30 -0.95 -6.76
CA GLY A 103 7.90 0.33 -7.18
C GLY A 103 7.33 1.51 -6.40
N SER A 104 6.01 1.66 -6.40
CA SER A 104 5.30 2.71 -5.67
C SER A 104 5.47 2.58 -4.15
N LEU A 105 5.41 1.35 -3.63
CA LEU A 105 5.62 1.07 -2.22
C LEU A 105 6.99 1.56 -1.76
N ALA A 106 8.05 1.24 -2.51
CA ALA A 106 9.39 1.73 -2.24
C ALA A 106 9.48 3.27 -2.28
N ALA A 107 8.82 3.90 -3.25
CA ALA A 107 8.81 5.36 -3.36
C ALA A 107 8.13 6.03 -2.15
N MET A 108 6.97 5.54 -1.72
CA MET A 108 6.25 6.05 -0.55
C MET A 108 7.06 5.86 0.74
N ILE A 109 7.68 4.70 0.93
CA ILE A 109 8.53 4.42 2.10
C ILE A 109 9.72 5.36 2.14
N VAL A 110 10.50 5.46 1.05
CA VAL A 110 11.69 6.33 1.01
C VAL A 110 11.30 7.81 1.17
N ALA A 111 10.13 8.22 0.68
CA ALA A 111 9.62 9.57 0.91
C ALA A 111 9.28 9.81 2.39
N ALA A 112 8.60 8.86 3.04
CA ALA A 112 8.31 8.93 4.47
C ALA A 112 9.59 8.94 5.32
N GLU A 113 10.55 8.06 5.02
CA GLU A 113 11.86 8.02 5.66
C GLU A 113 12.58 9.38 5.55
N ALA A 114 12.63 9.96 4.35
CA ALA A 114 13.28 11.23 4.10
C ALA A 114 12.57 12.39 4.82
N TYR A 115 11.23 12.41 4.80
CA TYR A 115 10.44 13.44 5.45
C TYR A 115 10.61 13.42 6.97
N VAL A 116 10.46 12.25 7.60
CA VAL A 116 10.59 12.09 9.05
C VAL A 116 12.00 12.43 9.51
N LYS A 117 13.02 12.00 8.78
CA LYS A 117 14.42 12.34 9.09
C LYS A 117 14.69 13.85 9.03
N ALA A 118 14.07 14.54 8.08
CA ALA A 118 14.18 16.00 7.96
C ALA A 118 13.30 16.75 8.97
N ASN A 119 12.20 16.14 9.43
CA ASN A 119 11.19 16.74 10.29
C ASN A 119 10.83 15.81 11.48
N PRO A 120 11.77 15.51 12.40
CA PRO A 120 11.54 14.52 13.45
C PRO A 120 10.39 14.88 14.41
N ASN A 121 10.05 16.18 14.51
CA ASN A 121 8.96 16.70 15.33
C ASN A 121 7.81 17.26 14.48
N HIS A 122 7.55 16.67 13.32
CA HIS A 122 6.43 17.10 12.48
C HIS A 122 5.09 17.01 13.23
N ALA A 123 4.15 17.89 12.88
CA ALA A 123 2.79 17.81 13.40
C ALA A 123 2.03 16.64 12.78
N GLY A 124 1.07 16.07 13.52
CA GLY A 124 0.25 14.95 13.07
C GLY A 124 0.99 13.62 13.01
N THR A 125 0.42 12.68 12.25
CA THR A 125 0.90 11.31 12.15
C THR A 125 1.10 10.91 10.69
N ILE A 126 2.25 10.34 10.37
CA ILE A 126 2.50 9.66 9.10
C ILE A 126 2.37 8.16 9.35
N ALA A 127 1.55 7.50 8.55
CA ALA A 127 1.29 6.07 8.69
C ALA A 127 1.53 5.31 7.38
N LEU A 128 1.91 4.05 7.49
CA LEU A 128 1.92 3.09 6.40
C LEU A 128 0.99 1.93 6.75
N LEU A 129 0.06 1.63 5.85
CA LEU A 129 -0.84 0.48 5.92
C LEU A 129 -0.47 -0.47 4.78
N ILE A 130 0.15 -1.60 5.14
CA ILE A 130 0.68 -2.55 4.16
C ILE A 130 0.01 -3.91 4.38
N THR A 131 -0.44 -4.55 3.30
CA THR A 131 -1.06 -5.89 3.34
C THR A 131 -0.32 -6.87 2.42
N SER A 132 -0.43 -8.16 2.69
CA SER A 132 0.07 -9.24 1.81
C SER A 132 -1.03 -9.99 1.07
N ASP A 133 -2.27 -9.49 1.07
CA ASP A 133 -3.37 -10.07 0.29
C ASP A 133 -4.29 -8.95 -0.21
N GLU A 134 -3.92 -8.30 -1.30
CA GLU A 134 -4.81 -7.42 -2.05
C GLU A 134 -5.31 -8.09 -3.34
N GLU A 135 -4.45 -8.88 -4.00
CA GLU A 135 -4.72 -9.38 -5.36
C GLU A 135 -5.60 -10.63 -5.38
N ALA A 136 -5.67 -11.39 -4.27
CA ALA A 136 -6.45 -12.61 -4.19
C ALA A 136 -7.83 -12.41 -3.55
N ALA A 137 -8.02 -12.83 -2.31
CA ALA A 137 -9.33 -12.78 -1.66
C ALA A 137 -9.59 -11.43 -0.97
N ALA A 138 -8.52 -10.79 -0.49
CA ALA A 138 -8.53 -9.50 0.22
C ALA A 138 -9.47 -9.43 1.43
N LYS A 139 -9.88 -10.58 1.96
CA LYS A 139 -10.82 -10.67 3.10
C LYS A 139 -10.13 -10.35 4.41
N ASP A 140 -8.87 -10.80 4.53
CA ASP A 140 -8.07 -10.71 5.74
C ASP A 140 -6.97 -9.63 5.66
N GLY A 141 -6.95 -8.87 4.56
CA GLY A 141 -6.01 -7.79 4.32
C GLY A 141 -6.43 -6.45 4.92
N THR A 142 -6.30 -5.39 4.13
CA THR A 142 -6.57 -4.00 4.54
C THR A 142 -7.91 -3.78 5.23
N VAL A 143 -8.96 -4.51 4.84
CA VAL A 143 -10.30 -4.39 5.44
C VAL A 143 -10.25 -4.65 6.95
N ARG A 144 -9.57 -5.71 7.39
CA ARG A 144 -9.47 -6.07 8.82
C ARG A 144 -8.66 -5.05 9.61
N VAL A 145 -7.58 -4.53 9.02
CA VAL A 145 -6.78 -3.46 9.63
C VAL A 145 -7.66 -2.23 9.88
N VAL A 146 -8.41 -1.79 8.87
CA VAL A 146 -9.29 -0.62 8.98
C VAL A 146 -10.39 -0.86 10.01
N GLU A 147 -11.00 -2.04 10.05
CA GLU A 147 -11.97 -2.41 11.08
C GLU A 147 -11.38 -2.30 12.49
N THR A 148 -10.18 -2.83 12.71
CA THR A 148 -9.48 -2.77 14.00
C THR A 148 -9.15 -1.32 14.39
N LEU A 149 -8.64 -0.50 13.47
CA LEU A 149 -8.35 0.92 13.71
C LEU A 149 -9.62 1.70 14.09
N MET A 150 -10.71 1.47 13.34
CA MET A 150 -12.01 2.09 13.63
C MET A 150 -12.58 1.66 14.98
N ALA A 151 -12.46 0.38 15.35
CA ALA A 151 -12.95 -0.14 16.61
C ALA A 151 -12.30 0.52 17.83
N ARG A 152 -11.02 0.90 17.73
CA ARG A 152 -10.31 1.64 18.78
C ARG A 152 -10.35 3.17 18.62
N GLY A 153 -11.17 3.67 17.69
CA GLY A 153 -11.37 5.11 17.48
C GLY A 153 -10.22 5.83 16.78
N GLU A 154 -9.28 5.10 16.20
CA GLU A 154 -8.15 5.65 15.45
C GLU A 154 -8.59 5.94 14.01
N LYS A 155 -8.56 7.22 13.62
CA LYS A 155 -9.06 7.67 12.33
C LYS A 155 -7.91 8.02 11.41
N ILE A 156 -8.06 7.66 10.14
CA ILE A 156 -7.17 8.11 9.06
C ILE A 156 -7.82 9.34 8.43
N THR A 157 -7.13 10.48 8.45
CA THR A 157 -7.62 11.74 7.88
C THR A 157 -7.48 11.75 6.36
N TYR A 158 -6.31 11.32 5.87
CA TYR A 158 -5.98 11.25 4.45
C TYR A 158 -5.34 9.91 4.14
N CYS A 159 -5.74 9.29 3.02
CA CYS A 159 -5.15 8.03 2.56
C CYS A 159 -4.71 8.16 1.09
N MET A 160 -3.44 7.87 0.84
CA MET A 160 -2.89 7.76 -0.51
C MET A 160 -2.60 6.30 -0.79
N VAL A 161 -3.22 5.75 -1.83
CA VAL A 161 -2.98 4.36 -2.26
C VAL A 161 -1.97 4.38 -3.40
N GLY A 162 -0.88 3.61 -3.29
CA GLY A 162 0.23 3.61 -4.25
C GLY A 162 0.00 2.83 -5.55
N GLU A 163 -1.24 2.46 -5.86
CA GLU A 163 -1.59 1.71 -7.08
C GLU A 163 -1.10 2.42 -8.36
N PRO A 164 -0.57 1.68 -9.35
CA PRO A 164 -0.20 2.25 -10.63
C PRO A 164 -1.45 2.85 -11.30
N SER A 165 -1.50 4.18 -11.36
CA SER A 165 -2.64 4.91 -11.89
C SER A 165 -2.36 5.54 -13.24
N SER A 166 -1.08 5.73 -13.58
CA SER A 166 -0.66 6.43 -14.79
C SER A 166 -0.96 5.64 -16.07
N SER A 167 -1.31 6.35 -17.15
CA SER A 167 -1.69 5.74 -18.43
C SER A 167 -0.64 5.89 -19.51
N LYS A 168 -0.20 7.13 -19.79
CA LYS A 168 0.76 7.46 -20.86
C LYS A 168 2.03 8.10 -20.30
N ASN A 169 1.90 8.98 -19.31
CA ASN A 169 3.03 9.67 -18.68
C ASN A 169 3.01 9.44 -17.17
N LEU A 170 4.18 9.36 -16.52
CA LEU A 170 4.27 9.26 -15.07
C LEU A 170 3.47 10.40 -14.40
N GLY A 171 2.53 10.05 -13.52
CA GLY A 171 1.71 11.00 -12.78
C GLY A 171 0.59 11.68 -13.57
N ASP A 172 0.32 11.25 -14.81
CA ASP A 172 -0.80 11.80 -15.61
C ASP A 172 -2.18 11.53 -14.99
N VAL A 173 -2.26 10.49 -14.16
CA VAL A 173 -3.43 10.16 -13.35
C VAL A 173 -2.92 9.88 -11.96
N VAL A 174 -3.47 10.62 -10.98
CA VAL A 174 -3.30 10.33 -9.56
C VAL A 174 -4.69 10.05 -9.00
N LYS A 175 -4.90 8.85 -8.46
CA LYS A 175 -6.15 8.49 -7.78
C LYS A 175 -5.98 8.76 -6.28
N MET A 176 -6.52 9.87 -5.82
CA MET A 176 -6.57 10.20 -4.39
C MET A 176 -7.97 9.95 -3.85
N VAL A 177 -8.09 9.24 -2.73
CA VAL A 177 -9.36 9.09 -2.01
C VAL A 177 -9.35 10.05 -0.83
N VAL A 178 -10.13 11.13 -0.94
CA VAL A 178 -10.35 12.06 0.19
C VAL A 178 -11.64 11.67 0.90
N ALA A 179 -11.54 11.24 2.15
CA ALA A 179 -12.69 10.96 3.00
C ALA A 179 -13.10 12.24 3.75
N VAL A 180 -14.05 13.01 3.20
CA VAL A 180 -14.61 14.19 3.88
C VAL A 180 -15.79 13.78 4.75
N ARG A 181 -15.69 13.96 6.07
CA ARG A 181 -16.82 13.80 6.99
C ARG A 181 -17.54 15.14 7.17
N LEU A 182 -18.67 15.32 6.48
CA LEU A 182 -19.60 16.42 6.77
C LEU A 182 -20.39 16.09 8.04
N GLN A 183 -20.18 16.84 9.11
CA GLN A 183 -21.03 16.81 10.28
C GLN A 183 -22.17 17.82 10.08
N ALA A 184 -23.26 17.37 9.47
CA ALA A 184 -24.51 18.11 9.48
C ALA A 184 -25.28 17.75 10.77
N THR A 185 -25.38 18.71 11.69
CA THR A 185 -26.19 18.59 12.90
C THR A 185 -27.65 18.90 12.56
N SER A 186 -28.38 17.91 12.07
CA SER A 186 -29.83 17.86 12.18
C SER A 186 -30.35 16.42 12.04
N ILE A 187 -31.28 16.10 12.92
CA ILE A 187 -31.88 14.78 13.21
C ILE A 187 -32.28 14.04 11.93
N PHE A 188 -31.77 12.82 11.72
CA PHE A 188 -32.59 11.65 11.35
C PHE A 188 -31.78 10.35 11.49
N LYS A 189 -32.36 9.40 12.25
CA LYS A 189 -31.92 8.00 12.36
C LYS A 189 -32.05 7.31 11.00
N ALA A 190 -31.20 6.30 10.79
CA ALA A 190 -31.16 5.36 9.67
C ALA A 190 -30.36 5.80 8.43
N PHE A 191 -29.02 5.77 8.50
CA PHE A 191 -28.16 5.51 7.33
C PHE A 191 -26.72 5.13 7.74
N LYS A 192 -26.54 4.15 8.64
CA LYS A 192 -25.20 3.71 9.08
C LYS A 192 -24.62 2.51 8.31
N ALA A 193 -25.40 1.88 7.41
CA ALA A 193 -24.97 0.65 6.72
C ALA A 193 -24.63 0.81 5.22
N MET A 194 -25.04 1.92 4.57
CA MET A 194 -24.94 2.02 3.10
C MET A 194 -23.64 2.66 2.59
N TRP A 195 -22.80 3.21 3.47
CA TRP A 195 -21.56 3.91 3.11
C TRP A 195 -20.31 3.01 3.04
N HIS A 196 -20.33 1.85 3.71
CA HIS A 196 -19.14 1.00 3.89
C HIS A 196 -18.74 0.18 2.64
N ILE A 197 -19.63 -0.02 1.67
CA ILE A 197 -19.42 -0.94 0.54
C ILE A 197 -19.09 -0.21 -0.76
N HIS A 198 -19.41 1.09 -0.88
CA HIS A 198 -19.43 1.75 -2.19
C HIS A 198 -18.06 2.27 -2.67
N ILE A 199 -17.16 2.64 -1.75
CA ILE A 199 -15.79 3.09 -2.09
C ILE A 199 -14.96 1.92 -2.62
N TRP A 200 -15.00 0.78 -1.91
CA TRP A 200 -14.22 -0.41 -2.29
C TRP A 200 -14.83 -1.19 -3.43
N ARG A 201 -16.17 -1.23 -3.57
CA ARG A 201 -16.78 -1.72 -4.82
C ARG A 201 -16.27 -0.93 -6.01
N LYS A 202 -16.08 0.39 -5.94
CA LYS A 202 -15.53 1.15 -7.08
C LYS A 202 -14.08 0.80 -7.39
N ILE A 203 -13.23 0.55 -6.39
CA ILE A 203 -11.84 0.12 -6.60
C ILE A 203 -11.79 -1.29 -7.22
N LEU A 204 -12.51 -2.26 -6.65
CA LEU A 204 -12.65 -3.62 -7.21
C LEU A 204 -13.31 -3.64 -8.61
N PHE A 205 -14.29 -2.77 -8.89
CA PHE A 205 -14.97 -2.71 -10.20
C PHE A 205 -14.06 -2.14 -11.29
N ILE A 206 -13.08 -1.31 -10.93
CA ILE A 206 -12.08 -0.79 -11.86
C ILE A 206 -11.10 -1.90 -12.30
N LYS A 207 -10.67 -2.79 -11.39
CA LYS A 207 -9.81 -3.95 -11.73
C LYS A 207 -10.50 -4.93 -12.70
N ARG A 208 -11.80 -5.23 -12.54
CA ARG A 208 -12.54 -6.12 -13.48
C ARG A 208 -12.59 -5.63 -14.92
N ARG A 209 -12.39 -4.32 -15.19
CA ARG A 209 -12.32 -3.79 -16.57
C ARG A 209 -10.95 -3.92 -17.22
N HIS A 210 -9.88 -4.19 -16.46
CA HIS A 210 -8.54 -4.42 -17.03
C HIS A 210 -8.18 -5.91 -17.16
N SER A 211 -8.81 -6.79 -16.37
CA SER A 211 -8.58 -8.24 -16.45
C SER A 211 -9.33 -8.99 -17.56
N TYR A 212 -10.13 -8.31 -18.39
CA TYR A 212 -10.83 -8.86 -19.56
C TYR A 212 -10.37 -8.16 -20.86
N LYS A 213 -9.06 -8.09 -21.08
CA LYS A 213 -8.45 -7.85 -22.39
C LYS A 213 -7.20 -8.72 -22.54
N SER A 214 -7.44 -10.02 -22.63
CA SER A 214 -6.55 -11.02 -23.23
C SER A 214 -7.42 -12.17 -23.69
#